data_AF-A0A7X6D221-F1
#
_entry.id   AF-A0A7X6D221-F1
#
_cell.length_a   1.000
_cell.length_b   1.000
_cell.length_c   1.000
_cell.angle_alpha   90.00
_cell.angle_beta   90.00
_cell.angle_gamma   90.00
#
_symmetry.space_group_name_H-M   'P 1'
#
loop_
_entity.id
_entity.type
_entity.pdbx_description
1 polymer ?
#
loop_
_entity_poly.entity_id
_entity_poly.type
_entity_poly.pdbx_seq_one_letter_code
_entity_poly.pdbx_strand_id
1 'polypeptide(L)'
;MDEGWREDRVASALRGENPAVLRRLDAGFAVLAEAQFLPGHALLLGDDPTVRRFAELPRERRVAFLADVDRLAGAVEETCRALDPACSGVDVELPGSGGPVAAVWPRYRWEPVDLRDRSVRRYPEERWRDPFFALGRGHDGLRSALRAALDRSAEDGPAGA
;
A
#
# COMPACT_ATOMS: atom_id res chain seq x y z
N MET A 1 -17.20 12.62 6.99
CA MET A 1 -16.72 11.84 5.83
C MET A 1 -17.52 10.57 5.84
N ASP A 2 -18.14 10.23 4.71
CA ASP A 2 -18.83 8.94 4.59
C ASP A 2 -17.80 7.82 4.76
N GLU A 3 -18.07 6.86 5.64
CA GLU A 3 -17.17 5.75 5.95
C GLU A 3 -17.43 4.54 5.03
N GLY A 4 -18.47 4.58 4.19
CA GLY A 4 -18.86 3.48 3.30
C GLY A 4 -17.79 3.04 2.31
N TRP A 5 -16.77 3.86 2.05
CA TRP A 5 -15.62 3.46 1.22
C TRP A 5 -14.83 2.28 1.82
N ARG A 6 -14.89 2.06 3.14
CA ARG A 6 -14.21 0.95 3.82
C ARG A 6 -14.85 -0.40 3.52
N GLU A 7 -16.17 -0.42 3.33
CA GLU A 7 -16.95 -1.63 3.06
C GLU A 7 -16.65 -2.19 1.67
N ASP A 8 -16.42 -1.31 0.69
CA ASP A 8 -15.98 -1.67 -0.66
C ASP A 8 -14.91 -0.72 -1.18
N ARG A 9 -13.65 -1.03 -0.81
CA ARG A 9 -12.48 -0.21 -1.12
C ARG A 9 -12.18 -0.11 -2.62
N VAL A 10 -12.49 -1.15 -3.39
CA VAL A 10 -12.24 -1.18 -4.84
C VAL A 10 -13.31 -0.40 -5.57
N ALA A 11 -14.59 -0.64 -5.28
CA ALA A 11 -15.67 0.09 -5.93
C ALA A 11 -15.65 1.59 -5.59
N SER A 12 -15.35 1.95 -4.34
CA SER A 12 -15.18 3.36 -3.96
C SER A 12 -13.96 4.01 -4.62
N ALA A 13 -12.87 3.26 -4.83
CA ALA A 13 -11.72 3.76 -5.59
C ALA A 13 -12.06 4.00 -7.07
N LEU A 14 -12.81 3.08 -7.69
CA LEU A 14 -13.31 3.23 -9.06
C LEU A 14 -14.23 4.45 -9.23
N ARG A 15 -15.03 4.80 -8.21
CA ARG A 15 -15.87 6.01 -8.20
C ARG A 15 -15.12 7.29 -7.81
N GLY A 16 -13.85 7.20 -7.41
CA GLY A 16 -13.07 8.35 -6.94
C GLY A 16 -13.48 8.85 -5.54
N GLU A 17 -14.22 8.05 -4.78
CA GLU A 17 -14.76 8.39 -3.46
C GLU A 17 -13.85 7.95 -2.31
N ASN A 18 -12.90 7.03 -2.58
CA ASN A 18 -12.02 6.49 -1.55
C ASN A 18 -10.89 7.48 -1.19
N PRO A 19 -10.92 8.12 0.00
CA PRO A 19 -9.95 9.13 0.38
C PRO A 19 -8.55 8.56 0.68
N ALA A 20 -8.43 7.24 0.81
CA ALA A 20 -7.15 6.57 1.01
C ALA A 20 -6.35 6.40 -0.28
N VAL A 21 -6.96 6.61 -1.45
CA VAL A 21 -6.29 6.49 -2.75
C VAL A 21 -5.21 7.57 -2.88
N LEU A 22 -3.98 7.09 -3.11
CA LEU A 22 -2.83 7.90 -3.42
C LEU A 22 -2.82 8.19 -4.92
N ARG A 23 -2.85 7.13 -5.73
CA ARG A 23 -2.83 7.17 -7.20
C ARG A 23 -3.52 5.94 -7.81
N ARG A 24 -4.08 6.13 -9.00
CA ARG A 24 -4.37 5.06 -9.95
C ARG A 24 -3.06 4.71 -10.68
N LEU A 25 -2.70 3.44 -10.70
CA LEU A 25 -1.59 2.89 -11.47
C LEU A 25 -2.15 2.08 -12.65
N ASP A 26 -1.38 1.19 -13.28
CA ASP A 26 -1.80 0.50 -14.50
C ASP A 26 -2.88 -0.57 -14.23
N ALA A 27 -2.62 -1.47 -13.28
CA ALA A 27 -3.46 -2.60 -12.92
C ALA A 27 -4.22 -2.42 -11.60
N GLY A 28 -3.97 -1.33 -10.87
CA GLY A 28 -4.67 -1.09 -9.61
C GLY A 28 -4.62 0.34 -9.07
N PHE A 29 -4.97 0.45 -7.80
CA PHE A 29 -4.97 1.67 -7.00
C PHE A 29 -3.98 1.53 -5.86
N ALA A 30 -3.00 2.42 -5.80
CA ALA A 30 -2.15 2.59 -4.63
C ALA A 30 -2.96 3.33 -3.56
N VAL A 31 -3.09 2.74 -2.37
CA VAL A 31 -3.83 3.32 -1.25
C VAL A 31 -3.01 3.28 0.03
N LEU A 32 -3.20 4.25 0.91
CA LEU A 32 -2.67 4.17 2.26
C LEU A 32 -3.62 3.30 3.11
N ALA A 33 -3.08 2.32 3.82
CA ALA A 33 -3.91 1.41 4.61
C ALA A 33 -4.47 2.09 5.87
N GLU A 34 -5.49 1.48 6.46
CA GLU A 34 -6.17 2.06 7.62
C GLU A 34 -5.34 2.04 8.91
N ALA A 35 -4.59 0.97 9.15
CA ALA A 35 -3.71 0.85 10.29
C ALA A 35 -2.29 1.31 9.93
N GLN A 36 -1.80 2.33 10.64
CA GLN A 36 -0.52 3.00 10.39
C GLN A 36 0.46 2.87 11.57
N PHE A 37 0.37 1.79 12.36
CA PHE A 37 1.33 1.54 13.46
C PHE A 37 2.76 1.27 12.97
N LEU A 38 2.88 0.85 11.70
CA LEU A 38 4.07 1.03 10.88
C LEU A 38 3.71 2.12 9.86
N PRO A 39 4.13 3.39 10.09
CA PRO A 39 3.78 4.49 9.18
C PRO A 39 4.19 4.18 7.74
N GLY A 40 3.34 4.48 6.77
CA GLY A 40 3.62 4.18 5.36
C GLY A 40 3.14 2.80 4.91
N HIS A 41 2.47 2.03 5.78
CA HIS A 41 1.74 0.82 5.36
C HIS A 41 0.76 1.16 4.24
N ALA A 42 1.01 0.60 3.06
CA ALA A 42 0.25 0.85 1.85
C ALA A 42 -0.25 -0.45 1.23
N LEU A 43 -1.30 -0.36 0.43
CA LEU A 43 -1.84 -1.48 -0.34
C LEU A 43 -1.89 -1.11 -1.81
N LEU A 44 -1.64 -2.09 -2.68
CA LEU A 44 -2.11 -2.05 -4.06
C LEU A 44 -3.40 -2.86 -4.14
N LEU A 45 -4.50 -2.21 -4.54
CA LEU A 45 -5.78 -2.85 -4.80
C LEU A 45 -5.96 -3.04 -6.31
N GLY A 46 -6.22 -4.27 -6.76
CA GLY A 46 -6.55 -4.54 -8.16
C GLY A 46 -7.82 -3.78 -8.60
N ASP A 47 -7.88 -3.44 -9.88
CA ASP A 47 -8.97 -2.63 -10.44
C ASP A 47 -10.23 -3.43 -10.86
N ASP A 48 -10.18 -4.77 -10.80
CA ASP A 48 -11.29 -5.66 -11.15
C ASP A 48 -11.93 -6.26 -9.88
N PRO A 49 -13.12 -5.77 -9.46
CA PRO A 49 -13.80 -6.26 -8.26
C PRO A 49 -14.42 -7.65 -8.42
N THR A 50 -14.48 -8.19 -9.64
CA THR A 50 -15.05 -9.52 -9.89
C THR A 50 -14.05 -10.65 -9.60
N VAL A 51 -12.76 -10.33 -9.60
CA VAL A 51 -11.66 -11.28 -9.39
C VAL A 51 -11.46 -11.53 -7.90
N ARG A 52 -11.39 -12.81 -7.50
CA ARG A 52 -11.27 -13.21 -6.09
C ARG A 52 -9.88 -13.71 -5.70
N ARG A 53 -9.04 -14.01 -6.69
CA ARG A 53 -7.66 -14.44 -6.50
C ARG A 53 -6.73 -13.81 -7.52
N PHE A 54 -5.51 -13.47 -7.09
CA PHE A 54 -4.48 -12.96 -8.01
C PHE A 54 -4.25 -13.86 -9.23
N ALA A 55 -4.30 -15.19 -9.05
CA ALA A 55 -4.07 -16.16 -10.12
C ALA A 55 -5.18 -16.20 -11.20
N GLU A 56 -6.36 -15.65 -10.92
CA GLU A 56 -7.49 -15.59 -11.87
C GLU A 56 -7.33 -14.45 -12.88
N LEU A 57 -6.51 -13.44 -12.59
CA LEU A 57 -6.19 -12.38 -13.55
C LEU A 57 -5.53 -12.98 -14.80
N PRO A 58 -5.81 -12.47 -16.00
CA PRO A 58 -5.01 -12.77 -17.19
C PRO A 58 -3.51 -12.51 -16.95
N ARG A 59 -2.63 -13.27 -17.62
CA ARG A 59 -1.18 -13.22 -17.38
C ARG A 59 -0.63 -11.80 -17.50
N GLU A 60 -1.02 -11.06 -18.52
CA GLU A 60 -0.61 -9.67 -18.76
C GLU A 60 -1.01 -8.76 -17.59
N ARG A 61 -2.25 -8.88 -17.12
CA ARG A 61 -2.74 -8.14 -15.94
C ARG A 61 -1.98 -8.51 -14.66
N ARG A 62 -1.58 -9.77 -14.48
CA ARG A 62 -0.73 -10.18 -13.35
C ARG A 62 0.66 -9.55 -13.41
N VAL A 63 1.26 -9.44 -14.60
CA VAL A 63 2.56 -8.78 -14.78
C VAL A 63 2.45 -7.30 -14.47
N ALA A 64 1.46 -6.61 -15.02
CA ALA A 64 1.22 -5.20 -14.75
C ALA A 64 0.96 -4.94 -13.25
N PHE A 65 0.18 -5.81 -12.59
CA PHE A 65 -0.05 -5.72 -11.15
C PHE A 65 1.26 -5.84 -10.36
N LEU A 66 2.13 -6.80 -10.69
CA LEU A 66 3.41 -6.94 -10.00
C LEU A 66 4.36 -5.78 -10.27
N ALA A 67 4.32 -5.17 -11.46
CA ALA A 67 5.07 -3.95 -11.76
C ALA A 67 4.57 -2.75 -10.94
N ASP A 68 3.25 -2.62 -10.78
CA ASP A 68 2.65 -1.62 -9.90
C ASP A 68 3.02 -1.85 -8.42
N VAL A 69 3.14 -3.11 -7.98
CA VAL A 69 3.60 -3.46 -6.63
C VAL A 69 5.04 -3.01 -6.42
N ASP A 70 5.93 -3.28 -7.37
CA ASP A 70 7.33 -2.84 -7.34
C ASP A 70 7.41 -1.31 -7.24
N ARG A 71 6.67 -0.61 -8.09
CA ARG A 71 6.57 0.86 -8.08
C ARG A 71 6.10 1.40 -6.72
N LEU A 72 5.07 0.79 -6.14
CA LEU A 72 4.57 1.18 -4.83
C LEU A 72 5.60 0.91 -3.73
N ALA A 73 6.26 -0.25 -3.77
CA ALA A 73 7.28 -0.64 -2.80
C ALA A 73 8.45 0.36 -2.80
N GLY A 74 8.95 0.73 -3.98
CA GLY A 74 10.01 1.72 -4.13
C GLY A 74 9.60 3.10 -3.60
N ALA A 75 8.42 3.59 -3.98
CA ALA A 75 7.92 4.89 -3.51
C ALA A 75 7.72 4.93 -1.98
N VAL A 76 7.24 3.82 -1.40
CA VAL A 76 7.08 3.67 0.05
C VAL A 76 8.43 3.65 0.75
N GLU A 77 9.39 2.87 0.27
CA GLU A 77 10.72 2.79 0.87
C GLU A 77 11.45 4.15 0.83
N GLU A 78 11.48 4.80 -0.34
CA GLU A 78 12.08 6.13 -0.52
C GLU A 78 11.46 7.14 0.46
N THR A 79 10.13 7.22 0.47
CA THR A 79 9.40 8.18 1.31
C THR A 79 9.65 7.90 2.79
N CYS A 80 9.57 6.64 3.22
CA CYS A 80 9.72 6.29 4.63
C CYS A 80 11.16 6.51 5.12
N ARG A 81 12.18 6.23 4.29
CA ARG A 81 13.59 6.54 4.61
C ARG A 81 13.85 8.04 4.71
N ALA A 82 13.20 8.85 3.87
CA ALA A 82 13.32 10.30 3.92
C ALA A 82 12.67 10.90 5.17
N LEU A 83 11.56 10.31 5.65
CA LEU A 83 10.82 10.78 6.82
C LEU A 83 11.38 10.27 8.15
N ASP A 84 11.88 9.04 8.19
CA ASP A 84 12.46 8.41 9.38
C ASP A 84 13.70 7.58 8.99
N PRO A 85 14.91 8.01 9.38
CA PRO A 85 16.14 7.26 9.13
C PRO A 85 16.15 5.85 9.72
N ALA A 86 15.24 5.51 10.65
CA ALA A 86 15.09 4.16 11.18
C ALA A 86 14.42 3.19 10.21
N CYS A 87 13.81 3.66 9.11
CA CYS A 87 13.30 2.80 8.05
C CYS A 87 14.45 1.98 7.44
N SER A 88 14.35 0.67 7.51
CA SER A 88 15.39 -0.27 7.05
C SER A 88 15.05 -0.97 5.74
N GLY A 89 13.83 -0.81 5.22
CA GLY A 89 13.36 -1.43 3.99
C GLY A 89 11.84 -1.63 4.00
N VAL A 90 11.35 -2.45 3.08
CA VAL A 90 9.94 -2.84 2.98
C VAL A 90 9.76 -4.35 2.82
N ASP A 91 8.70 -4.89 3.40
CA ASP A 91 8.19 -6.23 3.09
C ASP A 91 6.98 -6.11 2.15
N VAL A 92 6.89 -7.04 1.20
CA VAL A 92 5.75 -7.15 0.28
C VAL A 92 5.02 -8.47 0.52
N GLU A 93 3.74 -8.40 0.87
CA GLU A 93 2.89 -9.58 1.06
C GLU A 93 1.75 -9.59 0.04
N LEU A 94 1.55 -10.72 -0.65
CA LEU A 94 0.40 -10.94 -1.54
C LEU A 94 -0.56 -11.97 -0.91
N PRO A 95 -1.66 -11.54 -0.29
CA PRO A 95 -2.65 -12.47 0.24
C PRO A 95 -3.27 -13.34 -0.86
N GLY A 96 -3.49 -14.63 -0.56
CA GLY A 96 -4.07 -15.58 -1.52
C GLY A 96 -5.60 -15.49 -1.68
N SER A 97 -6.27 -14.62 -0.92
CA SER A 97 -7.72 -14.48 -0.90
C SER A 97 -8.14 -13.01 -0.78
N GLY A 98 -9.37 -12.71 -1.21
CA GLY A 98 -9.94 -11.35 -1.13
C GLY A 98 -9.70 -10.49 -2.37
N GLY A 99 -9.30 -11.09 -3.49
CA GLY A 99 -8.98 -10.41 -4.75
C GLY A 99 -7.49 -10.14 -4.93
N PRO A 100 -7.09 -9.51 -6.05
CA PRO A 100 -5.72 -9.08 -6.28
C PRO A 100 -5.39 -7.92 -5.35
N VAL A 101 -4.68 -8.21 -4.27
CA VAL A 101 -4.19 -7.21 -3.31
C VAL A 101 -2.73 -7.53 -2.99
N ALA A 102 -1.92 -6.49 -2.84
CA ALA A 102 -0.60 -6.59 -2.24
C ALA A 102 -0.51 -5.58 -1.10
N ALA A 103 0.14 -5.97 0.00
CA ALA A 103 0.48 -5.10 1.10
C ALA A 103 1.97 -4.79 1.07
N VAL A 104 2.31 -3.50 1.23
CA VAL A 104 3.68 -3.00 1.36
C VAL A 104 3.84 -2.48 2.78
N TRP A 105 4.79 -3.05 3.49
CA TRP A 105 5.05 -2.81 4.90
C TRP A 105 6.44 -2.23 5.11
N PRO A 106 6.56 -0.93 5.41
CA PRO A 106 7.82 -0.38 5.89
C PRO A 106 8.29 -1.08 7.16
N ARG A 107 9.57 -1.44 7.20
CA ARG A 107 10.22 -2.04 8.36
C ARG A 107 11.12 -1.01 9.03
N TYR A 108 11.11 -0.99 10.36
CA TYR A 108 11.81 0.00 11.15
C TYR A 108 12.71 -0.61 12.23
N ARG A 109 13.86 0.01 12.47
CA ARG A 109 14.79 -0.45 13.51
C ARG A 109 14.26 -0.31 14.93
N TRP A 110 13.24 0.52 15.16
CA TRP A 110 12.57 0.65 16.46
C TRP A 110 11.52 -0.43 16.70
N GLU A 111 11.19 -1.27 15.71
CA GLU A 111 10.27 -2.38 15.91
C GLU A 111 10.79 -3.33 17.01
N PRO A 112 9.86 -3.97 17.78
CA PRO A 112 10.23 -5.03 18.71
C PRO A 112 11.10 -6.09 18.02
N VAL A 113 12.21 -6.46 18.67
CA VAL A 113 13.24 -7.32 18.08
C VAL A 113 12.68 -8.70 17.66
N ASP A 114 11.67 -9.19 18.36
CA ASP A 114 10.99 -10.46 18.11
C ASP A 114 10.02 -10.41 16.91
N LEU A 115 9.63 -9.21 16.47
CA LEU A 115 8.72 -9.00 15.34
C LEU A 115 9.44 -8.49 14.07
N ARG A 116 10.62 -7.85 14.21
CA ARG A 116 11.33 -7.18 13.11
C ARG A 116 11.60 -8.06 11.88
N ASP A 117 11.87 -9.35 12.09
CA ASP A 117 12.17 -10.30 11.01
C ASP A 117 11.01 -11.30 10.78
N ARG A 118 9.81 -10.97 11.27
CA ARG A 118 8.61 -11.79 11.15
C ARG A 118 7.57 -11.07 10.30
N SER A 119 6.63 -11.84 9.76
CA SER A 119 5.45 -11.27 9.09
C SER A 119 4.73 -10.30 10.03
N VAL A 120 4.32 -9.15 9.49
CA VAL A 120 3.61 -8.10 10.23
C VAL A 120 2.30 -8.62 10.85
N ARG A 121 1.72 -9.70 10.30
CA ARG A 121 0.55 -10.37 10.86
C ARG A 121 0.76 -10.93 12.28
N ARG A 122 2.00 -10.99 12.76
CA ARG A 122 2.33 -11.38 14.14
C ARG A 122 2.19 -10.24 15.15
N TYR A 123 2.02 -9.00 14.70
CA TYR A 123 1.71 -7.89 15.61
C TYR A 123 0.38 -8.14 16.34
N PRO A 124 0.28 -7.79 17.64
CA PRO A 124 -0.94 -7.95 18.42
C PRO A 124 -2.14 -7.24 17.77
N GLU A 125 -3.31 -7.85 17.84
CA GLU A 125 -4.55 -7.35 17.22
C GLU A 125 -4.90 -5.93 17.67
N GLU A 126 -4.52 -5.57 18.89
CA GLU A 126 -4.71 -4.24 19.48
C GLU A 126 -4.06 -3.15 18.62
N ARG A 127 -2.87 -3.40 18.05
CA ARG A 127 -2.17 -2.43 17.18
C ARG A 127 -2.96 -2.11 15.91
N TRP A 128 -3.72 -3.07 15.40
CA TRP A 128 -4.50 -2.93 14.17
C TRP A 128 -5.78 -2.13 14.39
N ARG A 129 -6.32 -2.14 15.61
CA ARG A 129 -7.59 -1.49 15.97
C ARG A 129 -7.43 -0.24 16.81
N ASP A 130 -6.21 0.07 17.26
CA ASP A 130 -5.93 1.25 18.07
C ASP A 130 -6.26 2.54 17.28
N PRO A 131 -7.20 3.37 17.75
CA PRO A 131 -7.53 4.64 17.11
C PRO A 131 -6.35 5.59 16.96
N PHE A 132 -5.32 5.45 17.80
CA PHE A 132 -4.09 6.24 17.69
C PHE A 132 -3.34 5.98 16.38
N PHE A 133 -3.38 4.74 15.87
CA PHE A 133 -2.75 4.35 14.61
C PHE A 133 -3.71 4.42 13.41
N ALA A 134 -4.94 4.89 13.61
CA ALA A 134 -5.91 4.97 12.54
C ALA A 134 -5.53 6.04 11.51
N LEU A 135 -5.73 5.71 10.24
CA LEU A 135 -5.57 6.63 9.13
C LEU A 135 -6.44 7.88 9.33
N GLY A 136 -5.80 9.05 9.26
CA GLY A 136 -6.43 10.34 9.54
C GLY A 136 -5.56 11.51 9.09
N ARG A 137 -5.97 12.74 9.43
CA ARG A 137 -5.31 13.99 9.00
C ARG A 137 -3.82 14.09 9.38
N GLY A 138 -3.40 13.43 10.47
CA GLY A 138 -1.99 13.36 10.86
C GLY A 138 -1.08 12.73 9.79
N HIS A 139 -1.65 12.01 8.82
CA HIS A 139 -0.92 11.35 7.75
C HIS A 139 -0.91 12.16 6.43
N ASP A 140 -1.42 13.40 6.40
CA ASP A 140 -1.51 14.18 5.17
C ASP A 140 -0.13 14.53 4.58
N GLY A 141 0.89 14.72 5.44
CA GLY A 141 2.28 14.88 5.01
C GLY A 141 2.83 13.61 4.35
N LEU A 142 2.64 12.45 4.97
CA LEU A 142 3.02 11.15 4.43
C LEU A 142 2.32 10.87 3.08
N ARG A 143 1.00 11.11 3.00
CA ARG A 143 0.22 10.96 1.76
C ARG A 143 0.77 11.82 0.63
N SER A 144 1.08 13.08 0.93
CA SER A 144 1.61 14.02 -0.07
C SER A 144 2.98 13.57 -0.57
N ALA A 145 3.86 13.12 0.33
CA ALA A 145 5.18 12.61 -0.03
C ALA A 145 5.09 11.34 -0.90
N LEU A 146 4.24 10.38 -0.51
CA LEU A 146 4.01 9.16 -1.28
C LEU A 146 3.44 9.44 -2.67
N ARG A 147 2.48 10.37 -2.79
CA ARG A 147 1.95 10.79 -4.09
C ARG A 147 3.06 11.36 -4.99
N ALA A 148 3.89 12.24 -4.43
CA ALA A 148 5.00 12.83 -5.19
C ALA A 148 6.05 11.78 -5.61
N ALA A 149 6.36 10.80 -4.75
CA ALA A 149 7.27 9.71 -5.08
C ALA A 149 6.70 8.81 -6.19
N LEU A 150 5.41 8.46 -6.10
CA LEU A 150 4.72 7.72 -7.15
C LEU A 150 4.69 8.49 -8.48
N ASP A 151 4.49 9.81 -8.46
CA ASP A 151 4.47 10.63 -9.68
C ASP A 151 5.85 10.66 -10.35
N ARG A 152 6.94 10.85 -9.59
CA ARG A 152 8.32 10.80 -10.12
C ARG A 152 8.65 9.46 -10.75
N SER A 153 8.28 8.35 -10.09
CA SER A 153 8.58 7.02 -10.60
C SER A 153 7.83 6.68 -11.89
N ALA A 154 6.80 7.45 -12.28
CA ALA A 154 6.15 7.32 -13.58
C ALA A 154 6.98 7.95 -14.70
N GLU A 155 7.72 9.01 -14.39
CA GLU A 155 8.57 9.74 -15.33
C GLU A 155 9.84 8.94 -15.68
N ASP A 156 10.28 8.08 -14.76
CA ASP A 156 11.41 7.16 -14.94
C ASP A 156 11.05 5.85 -15.70
N GLY A 157 9.81 5.73 -16.20
CA GLY A 157 9.38 4.61 -17.06
C GLY A 157 10.26 4.50 -18.32
N PRO A 158 10.49 3.29 -18.85
CA PRO A 158 11.73 2.95 -19.55
C PRO A 158 12.05 3.91 -20.69
N ALA A 159 13.16 4.63 -20.56
CA ALA A 159 13.87 5.15 -21.73
C ALA A 159 14.25 3.94 -22.59
N GLY A 160 13.47 3.69 -23.63
CA GLY A 160 13.69 2.76 -24.75
C GLY A 160 14.60 1.55 -24.51
N ALA A 161 14.00 0.36 -24.52
CA ALA A 161 14.68 -0.87 -24.92
C ALA A 161 13.82 -1.59 -25.98
#